data_AF-A0A8B6GZ65-F1
#
_entry.id   AF-A0A8B6GZ65-F1
#
_cell.length_a   1.000
_cell.length_b   1.000
_cell.length_c   1.000
_cell.angle_alpha   90.00
_cell.angle_beta   90.00
_cell.angle_gamma   90.00
#
_symmetry.space_group_name_H-M   'P 1'
#
loop_
_entity.id
_entity.type
_entity.pdbx_description
1 polymer ?
#
loop_
_entity_poly.entity_id
_entity_poly.type
_entity_poly.pdbx_seq_one_letter_code
_entity_poly.pdbx_strand_id
1 'polypeptide(L)'
;MPKTYLLFVIIVVASQMVVTYGKGGGSCYAPPFVWGSECRSSTSIIGNNGVKIRYCVNVNGNAGTQVCCQGYSPVGNTFQSIGCGSGSFCRTLGWGNTIATPKIKCKGSPFGASVSWSH
;
A
#
# COMPACT_ATOMS: atom_id res chain seq x y z
N MET A 1 31.64 39.74 -42.92
CA MET A 1 30.30 39.51 -42.31
C MET A 1 30.40 38.27 -41.43
N PRO A 2 30.36 38.36 -40.09
CA PRO A 2 30.43 37.19 -39.22
C PRO A 2 29.07 36.47 -39.16
N LYS A 3 29.08 35.14 -39.30
CA LYS A 3 27.91 34.27 -39.10
C LYS A 3 27.82 33.90 -37.62
N THR A 4 26.86 34.50 -36.92
CA THR A 4 26.51 34.15 -35.55
C THR A 4 25.68 32.86 -35.56
N TYR A 5 26.23 31.78 -35.00
CA TYR A 5 25.49 30.53 -34.80
C TYR A 5 24.76 30.59 -33.47
N LEU A 6 23.43 30.60 -33.50
CA LEU A 6 22.59 30.43 -32.31
C LEU A 6 22.69 28.97 -31.82
N LEU A 7 23.24 28.78 -30.63
CA LEU A 7 23.19 27.51 -29.90
C LEU A 7 21.81 27.37 -29.24
N PHE A 8 21.00 26.43 -29.72
CA PHE A 8 19.75 26.03 -29.07
C PHE A 8 20.08 25.11 -27.88
N VAL A 9 19.93 25.62 -26.66
CA VAL A 9 20.03 24.83 -25.43
C VAL A 9 18.69 24.11 -25.23
N ILE A 10 18.66 22.80 -25.45
CA ILE A 10 17.50 21.95 -25.14
C ILE A 10 17.53 21.67 -23.63
N ILE A 11 16.69 22.39 -22.87
CA ILE A 11 16.47 22.11 -21.45
C ILE A 11 15.49 20.93 -21.37
N VAL A 12 15.99 19.73 -21.10
CA VAL A 12 15.14 18.58 -20.76
C VAL A 12 14.65 18.78 -19.32
N VAL A 13 13.44 19.33 -19.18
CA VAL A 13 12.77 19.39 -17.88
C VAL A 13 12.30 17.97 -17.57
N ALA A 14 12.97 17.28 -16.65
CA ALA A 14 12.48 16.03 -16.11
C ALA A 14 11.18 16.29 -15.34
N SER A 15 10.04 16.19 -16.02
CA SER A 15 8.73 16.19 -15.39
C SER A 15 8.68 14.97 -14.47
N GLN A 16 8.82 15.19 -13.17
CA GLN A 16 8.55 14.16 -12.18
C GLN A 16 7.08 13.80 -12.36
N MET A 17 6.84 12.63 -12.96
CA MET A 17 5.49 12.08 -13.05
C MET A 17 5.02 11.88 -11.62
N VAL A 18 4.17 12.78 -11.13
CA VAL A 18 3.36 12.53 -9.93
C VAL A 18 2.39 11.44 -10.34
N VAL A 19 2.85 10.20 -10.26
CA VAL A 19 1.97 9.05 -10.38
C VAL A 19 1.03 9.17 -9.19
N THR A 20 -0.23 9.48 -9.47
CA THR A 20 -1.31 9.32 -8.51
C THR A 20 -1.33 7.84 -8.14
N TYR A 21 -0.60 7.46 -7.10
CA TYR A 21 -0.62 6.12 -6.53
C TYR A 21 -2.08 5.87 -6.15
N GLY A 22 -2.76 5.01 -6.92
CA GLY A 22 -4.21 4.90 -6.89
C GLY A 22 -4.69 4.62 -5.48
N LYS A 23 -5.15 5.67 -4.78
CA LYS A 23 -5.67 5.56 -3.43
C LYS A 23 -6.84 4.60 -3.49
N GLY A 24 -6.71 3.49 -2.79
CA GLY A 24 -7.72 2.45 -2.78
C GLY A 24 -7.75 1.78 -1.44
N GLY A 25 -8.52 0.70 -1.35
CA GLY A 25 -8.71 0.01 -0.11
C GLY A 25 -9.85 -0.97 -0.19
N GLY A 26 -10.27 -1.45 0.96
CA GLY A 26 -11.40 -2.33 1.09
C GLY A 26 -11.75 -2.60 2.53
N SER A 27 -12.63 -3.57 2.71
CA SER A 27 -13.02 -4.07 4.03
C SER A 27 -12.71 -5.55 4.09
N CYS A 28 -12.31 -6.02 5.26
CA CYS A 28 -12.05 -7.43 5.50
C CYS A 28 -12.44 -7.86 6.89
N TYR A 29 -12.66 -9.16 7.03
CA TYR A 29 -12.87 -9.79 8.33
C TYR A 29 -11.55 -10.41 8.81
N ALA A 30 -11.16 -10.05 10.02
CA ALA A 30 -10.06 -10.66 10.74
C ALA A 30 -10.63 -11.73 11.68
N PRO A 31 -10.58 -13.03 11.33
CA PRO A 31 -11.10 -14.08 12.19
C PRO A 31 -10.26 -14.24 13.46
N PRO A 32 -10.83 -14.83 14.53
CA PRO A 32 -10.10 -15.07 15.76
C PRO A 32 -8.96 -16.07 15.55
N PHE A 33 -7.77 -15.73 16.04
CA PHE A 33 -6.55 -16.55 16.14
C PHE A 33 -5.89 -17.00 14.83
N VAL A 34 -6.61 -17.04 13.71
CA VAL A 34 -6.11 -17.47 12.39
C VAL A 34 -6.04 -16.32 11.39
N TRP A 35 -5.17 -16.43 10.38
CA TRP A 35 -5.15 -15.46 9.29
C TRP A 35 -6.39 -15.64 8.41
N GLY A 36 -7.15 -14.56 8.25
CA GLY A 36 -8.28 -14.52 7.33
C GLY A 36 -7.86 -14.57 5.85
N SER A 37 -8.86 -14.57 4.98
CA SER A 37 -8.68 -14.52 3.53
C SER A 37 -7.92 -13.26 3.10
N GLU A 38 -7.24 -13.34 1.96
CA GLU A 38 -6.66 -12.15 1.33
C GLU A 38 -7.75 -11.19 0.88
N CYS A 39 -7.65 -9.94 1.33
CA CYS A 39 -8.52 -8.88 0.89
C CYS A 39 -7.76 -7.95 -0.03
N ARG A 40 -8.23 -7.90 -1.28
CA ARG A 40 -7.61 -7.19 -2.39
C ARG A 40 -8.24 -5.82 -2.53
N SER A 41 -7.43 -4.86 -2.94
CA SER A 41 -7.88 -3.53 -3.34
C SER A 41 -8.74 -3.62 -4.60
N SER A 42 -9.66 -2.67 -4.76
CA SER A 42 -10.36 -2.41 -6.02
C SER A 42 -9.46 -1.77 -7.09
N THR A 43 -8.34 -1.18 -6.68
CA THR A 43 -7.37 -0.51 -7.55
C THR A 43 -6.04 -1.26 -7.59
N SER A 44 -5.39 -1.26 -8.76
CA SER A 44 -4.01 -1.73 -8.93
C SER A 44 -3.05 -0.55 -8.95
N ILE A 45 -1.79 -0.81 -8.58
CA ILE A 45 -0.74 0.20 -8.60
C ILE A 45 0.34 -0.20 -9.59
N ILE A 46 0.65 0.74 -10.47
CA ILE A 46 1.80 0.70 -11.37
C ILE A 46 2.98 1.27 -10.59
N GLY A 47 3.89 0.39 -10.19
CA GLY A 47 5.08 0.75 -9.46
C GLY A 47 6.20 1.30 -10.35
N ASN A 48 7.19 1.92 -9.71
CA ASN A 48 8.46 2.34 -10.29
C ASN A 48 9.58 2.11 -9.25
N ASN A 49 10.84 2.25 -9.65
CA ASN A 49 11.97 2.10 -8.73
C ASN A 49 11.83 3.01 -7.51
N GLY A 50 11.96 2.40 -6.32
CA GLY A 50 11.86 3.11 -5.04
C GLY A 50 10.45 3.43 -4.57
N VAL A 51 9.40 3.08 -5.32
CA VAL A 51 8.01 3.30 -4.89
C VAL A 51 7.72 2.51 -3.62
N LYS A 52 7.04 3.19 -2.69
CA LYS A 52 6.56 2.63 -1.43
C LYS A 52 5.06 2.88 -1.32
N ILE A 53 4.38 1.98 -0.63
CA ILE A 53 2.94 2.06 -0.37
C ILE A 53 2.70 2.08 1.12
N ARG A 54 1.78 2.94 1.58
CA ARG A 54 1.41 3.04 2.99
C ARG A 54 0.07 2.35 3.23
N TYR A 55 0.12 1.14 3.75
CA TYR A 55 -1.08 0.45 4.24
C TYR A 55 -1.55 1.11 5.54
N CYS A 56 -2.83 1.43 5.62
CA CYS A 56 -3.50 1.88 6.82
C CYS A 56 -4.70 0.98 7.10
N VAL A 57 -4.86 0.53 8.34
CA VAL A 57 -5.94 -0.32 8.79
C VAL A 57 -6.69 0.40 9.90
N ASN A 58 -8.01 0.35 9.86
CA ASN A 58 -8.89 0.80 10.93
C ASN A 58 -9.74 -0.38 11.40
N VAL A 59 -9.67 -0.71 12.68
CA VAL A 59 -10.48 -1.76 13.29
C VAL A 59 -11.86 -1.18 13.60
N ASN A 60 -12.90 -1.69 12.93
CA ASN A 60 -14.26 -1.17 13.01
C ASN A 60 -15.16 -1.93 13.98
N GLY A 61 -14.63 -2.92 14.72
CA GLY A 61 -15.46 -3.79 15.55
C GLY A 61 -14.76 -4.38 16.77
N ASN A 62 -15.58 -4.70 17.76
CA ASN A 62 -15.29 -5.41 19.00
C ASN A 62 -14.23 -4.77 19.91
N ALA A 63 -14.69 -3.94 20.86
CA ALA A 63 -13.88 -3.37 21.93
C ALA A 63 -13.20 -4.49 22.73
N GLY A 64 -11.86 -4.54 22.68
CA GLY A 64 -11.06 -5.60 23.31
C GLY A 64 -10.45 -6.59 22.33
N THR A 65 -10.74 -6.50 21.04
CA THR A 65 -10.03 -7.29 20.01
C THR A 65 -8.79 -6.55 19.51
N GLN A 66 -7.63 -7.18 19.64
CA GLN A 66 -6.43 -6.77 18.94
C GLN A 66 -6.43 -7.42 17.55
N VAL A 67 -6.29 -6.62 16.50
CA VAL A 67 -6.13 -7.11 15.12
C VAL A 67 -4.70 -6.94 14.68
N CYS A 68 -4.09 -8.02 14.18
CA CYS A 68 -2.82 -8.00 13.49
C CYS A 68 -3.05 -8.13 11.99
N CYS A 69 -2.37 -7.34 11.18
CA CYS A 69 -2.47 -7.42 9.72
C CYS A 69 -1.10 -7.56 9.06
N GLN A 70 -1.11 -8.18 7.88
CA GLN A 70 0.01 -8.22 6.96
C GLN A 70 -0.40 -7.61 5.62
N GLY A 71 0.48 -6.80 5.04
CA GLY A 71 0.34 -6.24 3.69
C GLY A 71 1.27 -6.94 2.71
N TYR A 72 0.83 -7.08 1.48
CA TYR A 72 1.63 -7.68 0.41
C TYR A 72 2.67 -6.69 -0.13
N SER A 73 3.90 -7.18 -0.34
CA SER A 73 4.98 -6.45 -0.99
C SER A 73 5.45 -7.21 -2.23
N PRO A 74 5.38 -6.62 -3.44
CA PRO A 74 5.90 -7.20 -4.66
C PRO A 74 7.43 -7.37 -4.66
N VAL A 75 8.16 -6.49 -3.96
CA VAL A 75 9.65 -6.48 -3.92
C VAL A 75 10.23 -7.80 -3.40
N GLY A 76 9.48 -8.55 -2.59
CA GLY A 76 9.85 -9.90 -2.15
C GLY A 76 8.76 -10.94 -2.38
N ASN A 77 7.75 -10.62 -3.19
CA ASN A 77 6.56 -11.45 -3.42
C ASN A 77 5.99 -12.08 -2.14
N THR A 78 5.85 -11.28 -1.07
CA THR A 78 5.56 -11.80 0.27
C THR A 78 4.67 -10.88 1.08
N PHE A 79 4.03 -11.44 2.11
CA PHE A 79 3.29 -10.69 3.11
C PHE A 79 4.21 -10.24 4.25
N GLN A 80 4.19 -8.95 4.55
CA GLN A 80 4.96 -8.34 5.62
C GLN A 80 4.00 -7.79 6.68
N SER A 81 4.36 -7.93 7.96
CA SER A 81 3.57 -7.36 9.06
C SER A 81 3.39 -5.85 8.89
N ILE A 82 2.16 -5.36 8.94
CA ILE A 82 1.84 -3.92 8.92
C ILE A 82 1.42 -3.38 10.29
N GLY A 83 1.40 -4.25 11.32
CA GLY A 83 1.16 -3.88 12.70
C GLY A 83 0.04 -4.69 13.36
N CYS A 84 -0.12 -4.46 14.66
CA CYS A 84 -1.21 -4.98 15.47
C CYS A 84 -1.80 -3.86 16.32
N GLY A 85 -3.13 -3.80 16.44
CA GLY A 85 -3.81 -2.82 17.26
C GLY A 85 -5.31 -3.05 17.32
N SER A 86 -5.97 -2.43 18.30
CA SER A 86 -7.43 -2.40 18.44
C SER A 86 -8.08 -1.15 17.84
N GLY A 87 -7.27 -0.19 17.35
CA GLY A 87 -7.71 1.04 16.71
C GLY A 87 -7.21 1.14 15.26
N SER A 88 -6.60 2.28 14.91
CA SER A 88 -6.00 2.50 13.61
C SER A 88 -4.48 2.37 13.65
N PHE A 89 -3.90 1.76 12.63
CA PHE A 89 -2.44 1.64 12.47
C PHE A 89 -2.05 1.65 11.00
N CYS A 90 -0.84 2.11 10.71
CA CYS A 90 -0.32 2.14 9.34
C CYS A 90 1.13 1.69 9.28
N ARG A 91 1.52 1.12 8.14
CA ARG A 91 2.92 0.85 7.81
C ARG A 91 3.19 1.02 6.33
N THR A 92 4.37 1.54 6.04
CA THR A 92 4.86 1.68 4.67
C THR A 92 5.68 0.45 4.28
N LEU A 93 5.35 -0.15 3.13
CA LEU A 93 6.07 -1.27 2.53
C LEU A 93 6.67 -0.86 1.19
N GLY A 94 7.75 -1.53 0.77
CA GLY A 94 8.31 -1.37 -0.57
C GLY A 94 7.39 -1.97 -1.62
N TRP A 95 7.17 -1.26 -2.72
CA TRP A 95 6.39 -1.72 -3.86
C TRP A 95 7.26 -2.11 -5.06
N GLY A 96 8.25 -1.26 -5.38
CA GLY A 96 9.18 -1.48 -6.47
C GLY A 96 8.58 -1.27 -7.86
N ASN A 97 9.32 -1.66 -8.89
CA ASN A 97 8.96 -1.49 -10.30
C ASN A 97 8.07 -2.64 -10.81
N THR A 98 6.85 -2.73 -10.30
CA THR A 98 5.91 -3.82 -10.65
C THR A 98 4.47 -3.32 -10.65
N ILE A 99 3.66 -3.89 -11.55
CA ILE A 99 2.20 -3.71 -11.53
C ILE A 99 1.60 -4.82 -10.68
N ALA A 100 0.94 -4.44 -9.58
CA ALA A 100 0.24 -5.40 -8.73
C ALA A 100 -1.00 -4.77 -8.08
N THR A 101 -1.86 -5.62 -7.54
CA THR A 101 -3.01 -5.17 -6.75
C THR A 101 -2.65 -5.26 -5.27
N PRO A 102 -2.67 -4.14 -4.52
CA PRO A 102 -2.50 -4.15 -3.07
C PRO A 102 -3.46 -5.11 -2.41
N LYS A 103 -2.96 -5.85 -1.43
CA LYS A 103 -3.77 -6.80 -0.66
C LYS A 103 -3.24 -6.93 0.75
N ILE A 104 -4.16 -7.22 1.67
CA ILE A 104 -3.83 -7.49 3.07
C ILE A 104 -4.48 -8.79 3.53
N LYS A 105 -4.01 -9.32 4.65
CA LYS A 105 -4.72 -10.34 5.43
C LYS A 105 -4.58 -10.01 6.91
N CYS A 106 -5.61 -10.28 7.68
CA CYS A 106 -5.68 -9.90 9.08
C CYS A 106 -6.14 -11.07 9.95
N LYS A 107 -5.78 -11.00 11.24
CA LYS A 107 -6.25 -11.92 12.28
C LYS A 107 -6.61 -11.12 13.54
N GLY A 108 -7.66 -11.52 14.23
CA GLY A 108 -8.10 -10.95 15.50
C GLY A 108 -7.69 -11.82 16.69
N SER A 109 -7.64 -11.21 17.88
CA SER A 109 -7.49 -11.91 19.16
C SER A 109 -8.09 -11.07 20.29
N PRO A 110 -8.85 -11.65 21.24
CA PRO A 110 -9.29 -13.05 21.27
C PRO A 110 -10.46 -13.34 20.32
N PHE A 111 -11.15 -12.31 19.86
CA PHE A 111 -12.28 -12.46 18.94
C PHE A 111 -11.91 -12.06 17.51
N GLY A 112 -12.86 -12.22 16.59
CA GLY A 112 -12.74 -11.64 15.27
C GLY A 112 -13.23 -10.18 15.25
N ALA A 113 -12.77 -9.43 14.24
CA ALA A 113 -13.19 -8.06 14.02
C ALA A 113 -13.25 -7.73 12.54
N SER A 114 -14.19 -6.86 12.18
CA SER A 114 -14.21 -6.23 10.86
C SER A 114 -13.19 -5.10 10.83
N VAL A 115 -12.44 -4.99 9.75
CA VAL A 115 -11.50 -3.89 9.54
C VAL A 115 -11.73 -3.28 8.16
N SER A 116 -11.54 -1.97 8.08
CA SER A 116 -11.39 -1.26 6.81
C SER A 116 -9.91 -0.92 6.63
N TRP A 117 -9.46 -0.85 5.41
CA TRP A 117 -8.06 -0.55 5.12
C TRP A 117 -7.93 0.25 3.84
N SER A 118 -6.82 0.98 3.74
CA SER A 118 -6.46 1.78 2.58
C SER A 118 -4.96 1.68 2.29
N HIS A 119 -4.58 2.17 1.12
CA HIS A 119 -3.20 2.26 0.68
C HIS A 119 -2.96 3.48 -0.22
#